data_AF-A0A3N5SRT1-F1
#
_entry.id   AF-A0A3N5SRT1-F1
#
_cell.length_a   1.000
_cell.length_b   1.000
_cell.length_c   1.000
_cell.angle_alpha   90.00
_cell.angle_beta   90.00
_cell.angle_gamma   90.00
#
_symmetry.space_group_name_H-M   'P 1'
#
loop_
_entity.id
_entity.type
_entity.pdbx_description
1 polymer ?
#
loop_
_entity_poly.entity_id
_entity_poly.type
_entity_poly.pdbx_seq_one_letter_code
_entity_poly.pdbx_strand_id
1 'polypeptide(L)'
;MKRLCFVTLLFVLLAFPSSVRADIAPPIEPSGSNPQPGAEITQVRMAAETVVIEVQRDITQGSLGRAHVTADFTMQNLGAADERMAVRFPISGNDGRGSYPELTNLQIQVNGKPVKHRRASYPDFQYQDKNVPWAEFDVTFPVGQEVPIRVAYDLKGSGYYPYTAFYYILETGAGWKDTIGSADLILRLPYEASPQNVVIDFGIGWATTPAGGVFEDNEVRWHFEEFEPGWDQNMEFALVAPAAWQNVLTARENVAKHPNDGEAWGILAKTYKEIFFMSKAYREDAGGQELYQLSIEAYEKCLSLKPQDAQWHAGFADLLASHAMWRFTEINENPETYRALEEINTALELAPNDPVVREIALNIGGMLSGSIEESGGRFEIPWLTQTPTPWQSLTPAAPVDEATATPPATPAATATSESQAAPIETDAPEDKPTPTPERSSPLCGSAAFLPLAAVFWFARRRKA
;
A
#
# COMPACT_ATOMS: atom_id res chain seq x y z
N MET A 1 12.44 11.28 -39.27
CA MET A 1 12.12 9.88 -38.93
C MET A 1 11.93 9.67 -37.44
N LYS A 2 12.97 9.51 -36.58
CA LYS A 2 12.80 9.13 -35.14
C LYS A 2 11.73 9.92 -34.35
N ARG A 3 11.62 11.24 -34.51
CA ARG A 3 10.56 12.05 -33.84
C ARG A 3 9.13 11.75 -34.31
N LEU A 4 8.94 11.27 -35.54
CA LEU A 4 7.60 10.96 -36.09
C LEU A 4 7.03 9.67 -35.48
N CYS A 5 7.89 8.66 -35.29
CA CYS A 5 7.52 7.39 -34.66
C CYS A 5 7.07 7.54 -33.20
N PHE A 6 7.57 8.57 -32.49
CA PHE A 6 7.19 8.83 -31.10
C PHE A 6 5.78 9.41 -30.99
N VAL A 7 5.39 10.28 -31.94
CA VAL A 7 4.04 10.86 -32.01
C VAL A 7 3.00 9.80 -32.37
N THR A 8 3.30 8.89 -33.31
CA THR A 8 2.38 7.78 -33.60
C THR A 8 2.27 6.78 -32.47
N LEU A 9 3.34 6.50 -31.71
CA LEU A 9 3.24 5.63 -30.53
C LEU A 9 2.36 6.25 -29.43
N LEU A 10 2.48 7.56 -29.21
CA LEU A 10 1.65 8.29 -28.25
C LEU A 10 0.16 8.31 -28.67
N PHE A 11 -0.12 8.50 -29.97
CA PHE A 11 -1.49 8.44 -30.49
C PHE A 11 -2.11 7.04 -30.41
N VAL A 12 -1.31 5.96 -30.53
CA VAL A 12 -1.78 4.58 -30.36
C VAL A 12 -2.12 4.29 -28.89
N LEU A 13 -1.37 4.87 -27.93
CA LEU A 13 -1.70 4.76 -26.50
C LEU A 13 -2.97 5.55 -26.12
N LEU A 14 -3.30 6.62 -26.84
CA LEU A 14 -4.54 7.39 -26.66
C LEU A 14 -5.76 6.82 -27.41
N ALA A 15 -5.58 5.77 -28.22
CA ALA A 15 -6.63 5.21 -29.08
C ALA A 15 -7.37 3.99 -28.50
N PHE A 16 -6.98 3.53 -27.30
CA PHE A 16 -7.58 2.35 -26.65
C PHE A 16 -8.03 2.69 -25.22
N PRO A 17 -9.28 3.10 -25.00
CA PRO A 17 -9.82 3.28 -23.66
C PRO A 17 -9.92 1.93 -22.93
N SER A 18 -9.17 1.79 -21.84
CA SER A 18 -9.31 0.70 -20.87
C SER A 18 -10.61 0.85 -20.08
N SER A 19 -11.30 -0.27 -19.80
CA SER A 19 -12.61 -0.27 -19.13
C SER A 19 -12.49 -0.32 -17.60
N VAL A 20 -13.20 0.58 -16.90
CA VAL A 20 -13.05 0.96 -15.48
C VAL A 20 -14.47 1.04 -14.85
N ARG A 21 -14.74 0.27 -13.79
CA ARG A 21 -16.03 -0.15 -13.12
C ARG A 21 -15.72 -0.85 -11.77
N ALA A 22 -16.56 -1.09 -10.73
CA ALA A 22 -17.92 -0.69 -10.34
C ALA A 22 -18.35 -1.27 -8.93
N ASP A 23 -19.01 -0.48 -8.06
CA ASP A 23 -19.78 -0.86 -6.83
C ASP A 23 -21.32 -0.73 -6.98
N ILE A 24 -22.05 0.30 -6.49
CA ILE A 24 -23.50 0.45 -6.76
C ILE A 24 -23.81 0.84 -8.23
N ALA A 25 -24.28 -0.10 -9.06
CA ALA A 25 -24.34 0.05 -10.52
C ALA A 25 -25.76 -0.01 -11.13
N PRO A 26 -26.01 0.68 -12.26
CA PRO A 26 -27.20 0.47 -13.10
C PRO A 26 -27.10 -0.80 -14.00
N PRO A 27 -28.15 -1.14 -14.77
CA PRO A 27 -28.16 -2.33 -15.62
C PRO A 27 -27.09 -2.39 -16.73
N ILE A 28 -26.68 -3.63 -17.04
CA ILE A 28 -25.87 -4.01 -18.21
C ILE A 28 -26.79 -4.51 -19.33
N GLU A 29 -26.64 -3.94 -20.53
CA GLU A 29 -27.10 -4.49 -21.83
C GLU A 29 -25.96 -5.35 -22.47
N PRO A 30 -26.21 -6.24 -23.44
CA PRO A 30 -25.61 -7.58 -23.43
C PRO A 30 -24.09 -7.69 -23.63
N SER A 31 -23.51 -8.59 -22.82
CA SER A 31 -22.17 -9.19 -22.95
C SER A 31 -20.97 -8.23 -22.99
N GLY A 32 -20.48 -7.85 -21.81
CA GLY A 32 -19.11 -7.38 -21.60
C GLY A 32 -18.95 -5.95 -21.06
N SER A 33 -20.03 -5.18 -20.96
CA SER A 33 -19.95 -3.76 -20.60
C SER A 33 -21.09 -3.27 -19.72
N ASN A 34 -20.75 -2.78 -18.52
CA ASN A 34 -21.46 -1.67 -17.88
C ASN A 34 -21.30 -0.40 -18.76
N PRO A 35 -21.82 0.78 -18.40
CA PRO A 35 -21.42 2.01 -19.07
C PRO A 35 -19.90 2.20 -19.18
N GLN A 36 -19.50 3.06 -20.10
CA GLN A 36 -18.23 3.78 -20.02
C GLN A 36 -18.55 5.17 -19.43
N PRO A 37 -17.60 5.84 -18.77
CA PRO A 37 -17.69 7.28 -18.49
C PRO A 37 -18.08 8.05 -19.75
N GLY A 38 -19.13 8.86 -19.69
CA GLY A 38 -19.72 9.59 -20.82
C GLY A 38 -20.60 8.76 -21.77
N ALA A 39 -21.03 7.55 -21.38
CA ALA A 39 -21.88 6.65 -22.17
C ALA A 39 -23.09 6.13 -21.38
N GLU A 40 -23.63 6.95 -20.49
CA GLU A 40 -24.73 6.61 -19.59
C GLU A 40 -26.08 6.63 -20.33
N ILE A 41 -26.90 5.61 -20.07
CA ILE A 41 -28.21 5.42 -20.72
C ILE A 41 -29.35 5.93 -19.81
N THR A 42 -29.08 6.09 -18.51
CA THR A 42 -30.01 6.62 -17.50
C THR A 42 -29.89 8.14 -17.39
N GLN A 43 -30.91 8.81 -16.85
CA GLN A 43 -30.86 10.18 -16.35
C GLN A 43 -30.74 10.27 -14.81
N VAL A 44 -30.51 9.15 -14.13
CA VAL A 44 -30.28 9.09 -12.68
C VAL A 44 -28.82 9.37 -12.38
N ARG A 45 -28.57 10.45 -11.62
CA ARG A 45 -27.27 10.85 -11.06
C ARG A 45 -27.10 10.33 -9.63
N MET A 46 -25.87 10.05 -9.22
CA MET A 46 -25.51 9.93 -7.80
C MET A 46 -25.20 11.33 -7.24
N ALA A 47 -26.10 11.87 -6.42
CA ALA A 47 -25.95 13.22 -5.88
C ALA A 47 -25.03 13.26 -4.64
N ALA A 48 -25.04 12.20 -3.82
CA ALA A 48 -24.11 12.05 -2.70
C ALA A 48 -23.91 10.57 -2.32
N GLU A 49 -22.75 10.26 -1.75
CA GLU A 49 -22.42 8.98 -1.11
C GLU A 49 -21.82 9.22 0.29
N THR A 50 -22.16 8.38 1.27
CA THR A 50 -21.51 8.38 2.59
C THR A 50 -21.28 6.94 3.03
N VAL A 51 -20.02 6.57 3.26
CA VAL A 51 -19.61 5.20 3.59
C VAL A 51 -18.94 5.20 4.96
N VAL A 52 -19.50 4.43 5.89
CA VAL A 52 -18.92 4.19 7.21
C VAL A 52 -18.41 2.76 7.28
N ILE A 53 -17.09 2.60 7.45
CA ILE A 53 -16.42 1.32 7.69
C ILE A 53 -16.14 1.24 9.20
N GLU A 54 -17.09 0.70 9.96
CA GLU A 54 -16.99 0.57 11.42
C GLU A 54 -16.25 -0.71 11.81
N VAL A 55 -14.95 -0.57 12.07
CA VAL A 55 -14.06 -1.66 12.48
C VAL A 55 -14.44 -2.15 13.87
N GLN A 56 -14.73 -3.44 13.96
CA GLN A 56 -15.19 -4.08 15.19
C GLN A 56 -14.00 -4.34 16.13
N ARG A 57 -14.22 -4.15 17.43
CA ARG A 57 -13.23 -4.50 18.46
C ARG A 57 -12.99 -6.01 18.44
N ASP A 58 -11.76 -6.42 18.20
CA ASP A 58 -11.33 -7.81 18.27
C ASP A 58 -10.19 -7.96 19.28
N ILE A 59 -10.16 -9.09 19.97
CA ILE A 59 -9.12 -9.48 20.95
C ILE A 59 -8.55 -10.87 20.63
N THR A 60 -8.97 -11.47 19.52
CA THR A 60 -8.63 -12.83 19.12
C THR A 60 -7.22 -12.85 18.51
N GLN A 61 -6.28 -13.52 19.16
CA GLN A 61 -4.88 -13.59 18.71
C GLN A 61 -4.78 -14.07 17.25
N GLY A 62 -4.02 -13.34 16.43
CA GLY A 62 -3.84 -13.65 15.00
C GLY A 62 -5.03 -13.27 14.09
N SER A 63 -6.10 -12.67 14.62
CA SER A 63 -7.24 -12.23 13.83
C SER A 63 -6.93 -10.97 13.01
N LEU A 64 -7.45 -10.94 11.78
CA LEU A 64 -7.45 -9.77 10.88
C LEU A 64 -8.61 -8.81 11.20
N GLY A 65 -9.51 -9.18 12.11
CA GLY A 65 -10.68 -8.40 12.50
C GLY A 65 -11.85 -8.44 11.51
N ARG A 66 -12.85 -7.60 11.78
CA ARG A 66 -14.10 -7.43 11.01
C ARG A 66 -14.46 -5.95 10.95
N ALA A 67 -15.27 -5.56 9.98
CA ALA A 67 -15.94 -4.28 9.97
C ALA A 67 -17.42 -4.45 9.63
N HIS A 68 -18.28 -3.60 10.20
CA HIS A 68 -19.62 -3.39 9.68
C HIS A 68 -19.57 -2.18 8.75
N VAL A 69 -20.00 -2.36 7.50
CA VAL A 69 -20.06 -1.27 6.52
C VAL A 69 -21.52 -0.81 6.40
N THR A 70 -21.72 0.50 6.36
CA THR A 70 -22.96 1.13 5.89
C THR A 70 -22.60 2.15 4.82
N ALA A 71 -23.14 1.95 3.62
CA ALA A 71 -23.10 2.91 2.52
C ALA A 71 -24.51 3.51 2.33
N ASP A 72 -24.59 4.84 2.40
CA ASP A 72 -25.78 5.63 2.12
C ASP A 72 -25.58 6.40 0.81
N PHE A 73 -26.50 6.23 -0.14
CA PHE A 73 -26.45 6.86 -1.46
C PHE A 73 -27.70 7.73 -1.67
N THR A 74 -27.52 8.96 -2.11
CA THR A 74 -28.60 9.86 -2.53
C THR A 74 -28.65 9.89 -4.05
N MET A 75 -29.65 9.25 -4.65
CA MET A 75 -29.82 9.18 -6.11
C MET A 75 -30.87 10.19 -6.59
N GLN A 76 -30.68 10.85 -7.73
CA GLN A 76 -31.62 11.85 -8.27
C GLN A 76 -31.88 11.64 -9.76
N ASN A 77 -33.15 11.56 -10.18
CA ASN A 77 -33.52 11.53 -11.59
C ASN A 77 -33.59 12.95 -12.18
N LEU A 78 -32.66 13.26 -13.09
CA LEU A 78 -32.54 14.53 -13.80
C LEU A 78 -33.36 14.57 -15.12
N GLY A 79 -34.00 13.47 -15.48
CA GLY A 79 -34.76 13.31 -16.71
C GLY A 79 -36.18 13.89 -16.67
N ALA A 80 -36.91 13.71 -17.77
CA ALA A 80 -38.28 14.21 -17.93
C ALA A 80 -39.39 13.16 -17.65
N ALA A 81 -39.02 11.93 -17.27
CA ALA A 81 -39.95 10.85 -16.94
C ALA A 81 -39.37 9.94 -15.83
N ASP A 82 -40.24 9.30 -15.06
CA ASP A 82 -39.84 8.38 -13.99
C ASP A 82 -39.09 7.18 -14.57
N GLU A 83 -37.89 6.89 -14.05
CA GLU A 83 -37.14 5.70 -14.43
C GLU A 83 -37.38 4.55 -13.46
N ARG A 84 -37.43 3.32 -13.97
CA ARG A 84 -37.44 2.10 -13.15
C ARG A 84 -36.44 1.10 -13.72
N MET A 85 -35.53 0.62 -12.88
CA MET A 85 -34.44 -0.25 -13.29
C MET A 85 -34.07 -1.27 -12.21
N ALA A 86 -33.17 -2.17 -12.58
CA ALA A 86 -32.56 -3.15 -11.68
C ALA A 86 -31.18 -2.64 -11.24
N VAL A 87 -31.11 -2.07 -10.05
CA VAL A 87 -29.89 -1.55 -9.42
C VAL A 87 -29.10 -2.72 -8.85
N ARG A 88 -27.77 -2.60 -8.83
CA ARG A 88 -26.84 -3.67 -8.49
C ARG A 88 -25.82 -3.22 -7.47
N PHE A 89 -25.30 -4.16 -6.70
CA PHE A 89 -24.22 -3.96 -5.72
C PHE A 89 -23.34 -5.22 -5.71
N PRO A 90 -22.00 -5.15 -5.78
CA PRO A 90 -21.13 -6.31 -5.76
C PRO A 90 -21.24 -7.00 -4.40
N ILE A 91 -21.29 -8.33 -4.38
CA ILE A 91 -21.30 -9.08 -3.11
C ILE A 91 -20.11 -10.04 -2.98
N SER A 92 -19.18 -10.02 -3.92
CA SER A 92 -17.80 -10.50 -3.79
C SER A 92 -16.94 -9.89 -4.91
N GLY A 93 -15.62 -9.93 -4.75
CA GLY A 93 -14.65 -9.66 -5.83
C GLY A 93 -13.96 -10.95 -6.30
N ASN A 94 -12.84 -10.82 -7.01
CA ASN A 94 -12.00 -11.93 -7.42
C ASN A 94 -10.55 -11.72 -6.97
N ASP A 95 -10.05 -12.61 -6.10
CA ASP A 95 -8.69 -12.64 -5.54
C ASP A 95 -7.63 -13.19 -6.52
N GLY A 96 -7.91 -13.15 -7.84
CA GLY A 96 -7.15 -13.84 -8.88
C GLY A 96 -7.18 -15.38 -8.78
N ARG A 97 -7.90 -15.95 -7.81
CA ARG A 97 -8.03 -17.40 -7.55
C ARG A 97 -9.48 -17.88 -7.59
N GLY A 98 -10.45 -16.98 -7.69
CA GLY A 98 -11.89 -17.27 -7.68
C GLY A 98 -12.43 -17.66 -6.31
N SER A 99 -11.78 -17.23 -5.22
CA SER A 99 -12.05 -17.68 -3.85
C SER A 99 -12.34 -16.57 -2.83
N TYR A 100 -12.51 -15.32 -3.25
CA TYR A 100 -12.92 -14.23 -2.36
C TYR A 100 -14.34 -14.50 -1.77
N PRO A 101 -14.54 -14.33 -0.45
CA PRO A 101 -15.81 -14.68 0.20
C PRO A 101 -16.92 -13.68 -0.11
N GLU A 102 -18.16 -14.17 -0.24
CA GLU A 102 -19.33 -13.29 -0.32
C GLU A 102 -19.57 -12.48 0.97
N LEU A 103 -20.05 -11.25 0.80
CA LEU A 103 -20.44 -10.35 1.88
C LEU A 103 -21.47 -11.00 2.80
N THR A 104 -21.32 -10.80 4.12
CA THR A 104 -22.24 -11.38 5.11
C THR A 104 -23.20 -10.34 5.68
N ASN A 105 -24.35 -10.77 6.19
CA ASN A 105 -25.37 -9.90 6.82
C ASN A 105 -25.94 -8.76 5.93
N LEU A 106 -25.84 -8.90 4.61
CA LEU A 106 -26.27 -7.91 3.61
C LEU A 106 -27.75 -7.52 3.75
N GLN A 107 -27.97 -6.23 3.94
CA GLN A 107 -29.27 -5.57 4.02
C GLN A 107 -29.29 -4.40 3.04
N ILE A 108 -30.40 -4.26 2.30
CA ILE A 108 -30.60 -3.17 1.33
C ILE A 108 -31.94 -2.51 1.63
N GLN A 109 -31.94 -1.17 1.68
CA GLN A 109 -33.12 -0.36 1.90
C GLN A 109 -33.24 0.72 0.83
N VAL A 110 -34.46 1.04 0.43
CA VAL A 110 -34.78 2.12 -0.52
C VAL A 110 -35.88 2.96 0.10
N ASN A 111 -35.71 4.28 0.20
CA ASN A 111 -36.63 5.18 0.89
C ASN A 111 -36.96 4.70 2.33
N GLY A 112 -35.93 4.25 3.06
CA GLY A 112 -36.03 3.73 4.43
C GLY A 112 -36.80 2.41 4.57
N LYS A 113 -37.06 1.68 3.48
CA LYS A 113 -37.81 0.42 3.47
C LYS A 113 -36.92 -0.72 2.99
N PRO A 114 -36.77 -1.82 3.74
CA PRO A 114 -36.02 -2.99 3.30
C PRO A 114 -36.57 -3.57 1.98
N VAL A 115 -35.69 -3.80 1.02
CA VAL A 115 -36.02 -4.41 -0.28
C VAL A 115 -35.45 -5.82 -0.39
N LYS A 116 -36.08 -6.67 -1.21
CA LYS A 116 -35.52 -7.98 -1.56
C LYS A 116 -34.58 -7.82 -2.74
N HIS A 117 -33.35 -8.29 -2.60
CA HIS A 117 -32.42 -8.49 -3.71
C HIS A 117 -32.47 -9.94 -4.22
N ARG A 118 -31.90 -10.14 -5.42
CA ARG A 118 -31.62 -11.46 -6.02
C ARG A 118 -30.12 -11.56 -6.30
N ARG A 119 -29.52 -12.72 -6.02
CA ARG A 119 -28.11 -12.98 -6.35
C ARG A 119 -28.01 -13.19 -7.86
N ALA A 120 -27.36 -12.26 -8.54
CA ALA A 120 -27.04 -12.29 -9.96
C ALA A 120 -25.54 -12.54 -10.16
N SER A 121 -25.09 -12.62 -11.42
CA SER A 121 -23.69 -12.82 -11.76
C SER A 121 -23.33 -12.03 -13.01
N TYR A 122 -22.34 -11.15 -12.88
CA TYR A 122 -21.85 -10.24 -13.93
C TYR A 122 -20.32 -10.26 -13.90
N PRO A 123 -19.65 -9.73 -14.95
CA PRO A 123 -18.19 -9.62 -14.96
C PRO A 123 -17.62 -8.99 -13.69
N ASP A 124 -16.47 -9.50 -13.26
CA ASP A 124 -15.62 -8.87 -12.25
C ASP A 124 -15.05 -7.56 -12.80
N PHE A 125 -14.84 -6.58 -11.92
CA PHE A 125 -14.32 -5.27 -12.29
C PHE A 125 -12.90 -5.35 -12.88
N GLN A 126 -12.00 -6.03 -12.16
CA GLN A 126 -10.58 -6.15 -12.48
C GLN A 126 -10.31 -7.30 -13.47
N TYR A 127 -11.12 -8.35 -13.42
CA TYR A 127 -10.99 -9.58 -14.20
C TYR A 127 -12.24 -9.85 -15.04
N GLN A 128 -12.54 -8.98 -16.01
CA GLN A 128 -13.78 -8.98 -16.81
C GLN A 128 -14.03 -10.27 -17.65
N ASP A 129 -13.09 -11.21 -17.67
CA ASP A 129 -13.25 -12.58 -18.23
C ASP A 129 -13.76 -13.61 -17.19
N LYS A 130 -13.95 -13.19 -15.93
CA LYS A 130 -14.57 -13.91 -14.82
C LYS A 130 -15.85 -13.19 -14.42
N ASN A 131 -16.83 -13.93 -13.89
CA ASN A 131 -18.00 -13.33 -13.26
C ASN A 131 -17.91 -13.47 -11.73
N VAL A 132 -18.32 -12.42 -11.02
CA VAL A 132 -18.54 -12.42 -9.57
C VAL A 132 -20.04 -12.33 -9.24
N PRO A 133 -20.43 -12.64 -7.99
CA PRO A 133 -21.80 -12.44 -7.54
C PRO A 133 -22.12 -10.99 -7.21
N TRP A 134 -23.34 -10.59 -7.55
CA TRP A 134 -23.91 -9.26 -7.25
C TRP A 134 -25.30 -9.42 -6.62
N ALA A 135 -25.71 -8.48 -5.78
CA ALA A 135 -27.09 -8.31 -5.37
C ALA A 135 -27.80 -7.35 -6.33
N GLU A 136 -28.79 -7.83 -7.07
CA GLU A 136 -29.64 -6.99 -7.94
C GLU A 136 -31.01 -6.74 -7.27
N PHE A 137 -31.52 -5.51 -7.32
CA PHE A 137 -32.78 -5.10 -6.69
C PHE A 137 -33.50 -4.04 -7.53
N ASP A 138 -34.84 -4.04 -7.51
CA ASP A 138 -35.65 -3.12 -8.32
C ASP A 138 -35.81 -1.77 -7.62
N VAL A 139 -35.53 -0.67 -8.33
CA VAL A 139 -35.73 0.70 -7.85
C VAL A 139 -36.50 1.53 -8.87
N THR A 140 -37.37 2.43 -8.40
CA THR A 140 -37.99 3.49 -9.19
C THR A 140 -37.44 4.83 -8.73
N PHE A 141 -37.03 5.67 -9.68
CA PHE A 141 -36.47 7.00 -9.48
C PHE A 141 -37.43 8.05 -10.08
N PRO A 142 -38.30 8.68 -9.27
CA PRO A 142 -39.25 9.66 -9.77
C PRO A 142 -38.56 10.96 -10.21
N VAL A 143 -39.12 11.65 -11.21
CA VAL A 143 -38.55 12.92 -11.71
C VAL A 143 -38.39 13.95 -10.59
N GLY A 144 -37.19 14.52 -10.47
CA GLY A 144 -36.92 15.62 -9.53
C GLY A 144 -37.04 15.25 -8.05
N GLN A 145 -37.04 13.96 -7.71
CA GLN A 145 -37.04 13.46 -6.34
C GLN A 145 -35.72 12.74 -6.03
N GLU A 146 -35.23 12.96 -4.81
CA GLU A 146 -34.15 12.16 -4.24
C GLU A 146 -34.68 10.80 -3.80
N VAL A 147 -33.90 9.76 -4.05
CA VAL A 147 -34.16 8.38 -3.62
C VAL A 147 -32.95 7.91 -2.80
N PRO A 148 -33.01 8.05 -1.46
CA PRO A 148 -32.00 7.46 -0.58
C PRO A 148 -32.03 5.93 -0.65
N ILE A 149 -30.87 5.34 -0.93
CA ILE A 149 -30.59 3.90 -0.88
C ILE A 149 -29.57 3.66 0.23
N ARG A 150 -29.80 2.67 1.09
CA ARG A 150 -28.83 2.21 2.09
C ARG A 150 -28.45 0.77 1.84
N VAL A 151 -27.16 0.48 1.81
CA VAL A 151 -26.61 -0.88 1.79
C VAL A 151 -25.77 -1.08 3.06
N ALA A 152 -26.01 -2.16 3.81
CA ALA A 152 -25.27 -2.46 5.03
C ALA A 152 -24.88 -3.94 5.12
N TYR A 153 -23.65 -4.24 5.53
CA TYR A 153 -23.07 -5.58 5.49
C TYR A 153 -21.85 -5.74 6.40
N ASP A 154 -21.41 -6.97 6.61
CA ASP A 154 -20.22 -7.30 7.40
C ASP A 154 -19.06 -7.77 6.49
N LEU A 155 -17.93 -7.06 6.60
CA LEU A 155 -16.63 -7.43 6.04
C LEU A 155 -15.77 -8.22 7.04
N LYS A 156 -14.84 -9.00 6.48
CA LYS A 156 -13.70 -9.57 7.19
C LYS A 156 -12.43 -8.84 6.76
N GLY A 157 -11.50 -8.64 7.69
CA GLY A 157 -10.17 -8.14 7.34
C GLY A 157 -9.40 -9.11 6.45
N SER A 158 -8.64 -8.58 5.51
CA SER A 158 -7.82 -9.33 4.54
C SER A 158 -6.33 -9.05 4.72
N GLY A 159 -5.47 -9.93 4.21
CA GLY A 159 -4.01 -9.80 4.33
C GLY A 159 -3.38 -10.75 5.34
N TYR A 160 -2.32 -10.30 6.01
CA TYR A 160 -1.52 -11.11 6.94
C TYR A 160 -1.25 -10.33 8.23
N TYR A 161 -1.58 -10.95 9.37
CA TYR A 161 -1.28 -10.44 10.71
C TYR A 161 0.22 -10.12 10.84
N PRO A 162 0.63 -8.99 11.45
CA PRO A 162 -0.16 -8.11 12.32
C PRO A 162 -0.95 -6.99 11.63
N TYR A 163 -1.02 -6.97 10.29
CA TYR A 163 -1.79 -5.97 9.54
C TYR A 163 -3.09 -6.55 8.99
N THR A 164 -3.99 -5.66 8.57
CA THR A 164 -5.22 -6.02 7.85
C THR A 164 -5.55 -4.94 6.83
N ALA A 165 -6.33 -5.29 5.83
CA ALA A 165 -6.96 -4.37 4.90
C ALA A 165 -8.47 -4.61 4.83
N PHE A 166 -9.24 -3.54 4.83
CA PHE A 166 -10.61 -3.51 4.33
C PHE A 166 -10.63 -2.82 2.97
N TYR A 167 -11.56 -3.18 2.09
CA TYR A 167 -11.65 -2.67 0.73
C TYR A 167 -13.06 -2.15 0.46
N TYR A 168 -13.16 -1.03 -0.24
CA TYR A 168 -14.41 -0.45 -0.73
C TYR A 168 -14.20 0.12 -2.14
N ILE A 169 -15.17 -0.06 -3.03
CA ILE A 169 -15.04 0.31 -4.44
C ILE A 169 -15.85 1.61 -4.64
N LEU A 170 -15.23 2.64 -5.23
CA LEU A 170 -15.90 3.90 -5.57
C LEU A 170 -16.21 4.01 -7.07
N GLU A 171 -15.58 3.17 -7.89
CA GLU A 171 -15.58 3.10 -9.37
C GLU A 171 -16.97 2.92 -10.04
N THR A 172 -18.08 3.17 -9.34
CA THR A 172 -19.46 3.15 -9.84
C THR A 172 -20.15 4.46 -10.05
N GLY A 173 -19.65 5.56 -9.48
CA GLY A 173 -20.20 6.88 -9.83
C GLY A 173 -20.32 7.03 -11.34
N ALA A 174 -19.25 6.65 -12.03
CA ALA A 174 -19.10 6.54 -13.49
C ALA A 174 -20.01 5.54 -14.23
N GLY A 175 -20.95 4.89 -13.54
CA GLY A 175 -22.07 4.18 -14.15
C GLY A 175 -23.35 5.02 -14.22
N TRP A 176 -23.49 6.00 -13.34
CA TRP A 176 -24.64 6.90 -13.21
C TRP A 176 -24.42 8.17 -14.02
N LYS A 177 -25.50 8.90 -14.29
CA LYS A 177 -25.45 10.13 -15.09
C LYS A 177 -24.60 11.21 -14.40
N ASP A 178 -23.58 11.68 -15.12
CA ASP A 178 -22.63 12.71 -14.70
C ASP A 178 -21.84 12.30 -13.43
N THR A 179 -20.92 13.15 -13.00
CA THR A 179 -20.09 12.99 -11.79
C THR A 179 -20.90 12.61 -10.55
N ILE A 180 -20.27 11.95 -9.57
CA ILE A 180 -20.79 11.96 -8.19
C ILE A 180 -20.78 13.41 -7.68
N GLY A 181 -21.87 13.87 -7.07
CA GLY A 181 -21.93 15.19 -6.44
C GLY A 181 -20.93 15.32 -5.29
N SER A 182 -21.07 14.51 -4.23
CA SER A 182 -20.04 14.37 -3.19
C SER A 182 -19.92 12.94 -2.65
N ALA A 183 -18.76 12.59 -2.08
CA ALA A 183 -18.56 11.32 -1.38
C ALA A 183 -17.75 11.49 -0.08
N ASP A 184 -18.32 11.04 1.04
CA ASP A 184 -17.68 11.02 2.36
C ASP A 184 -17.33 9.57 2.77
N LEU A 185 -16.04 9.29 2.96
CA LEU A 185 -15.52 7.96 3.29
C LEU A 185 -14.96 8.00 4.71
N ILE A 186 -15.54 7.23 5.61
CA ILE A 186 -15.29 7.29 7.06
C ILE A 186 -14.84 5.93 7.57
N LEU A 187 -13.54 5.79 7.82
CA LEU A 187 -12.98 4.67 8.58
C LEU A 187 -13.19 4.94 10.07
N ARG A 188 -14.02 4.16 10.76
CA ARG A 188 -14.25 4.29 12.21
C ARG A 188 -13.59 3.13 12.94
N LEU A 189 -12.76 3.44 13.94
CA LEU A 189 -12.07 2.47 14.79
C LEU A 189 -12.72 2.38 16.18
N PRO A 190 -12.56 1.28 16.92
CA PRO A 190 -13.10 1.10 18.27
C PRO A 190 -12.17 1.68 19.36
N TYR A 191 -11.28 2.59 18.97
CA TYR A 191 -10.23 3.25 19.73
C TYR A 191 -9.72 4.46 18.93
N GLU A 192 -8.95 5.36 19.55
CA GLU A 192 -8.33 6.54 18.91
C GLU A 192 -7.59 6.18 17.61
N ALA A 193 -7.89 6.91 16.52
CA ALA A 193 -7.29 6.70 15.22
C ALA A 193 -6.03 7.58 15.08
N SER A 194 -4.92 7.00 14.65
CA SER A 194 -3.65 7.73 14.49
C SER A 194 -2.75 7.08 13.43
N PRO A 195 -1.71 7.77 12.94
CA PRO A 195 -0.71 7.17 12.06
C PRO A 195 -0.08 5.88 12.63
N GLN A 196 -0.07 5.68 13.96
CA GLN A 196 0.41 4.44 14.57
C GLN A 196 -0.44 3.22 14.15
N ASN A 197 -1.75 3.39 13.94
CA ASN A 197 -2.69 2.28 13.69
C ASN A 197 -3.40 2.29 12.32
N VAL A 198 -3.45 3.43 11.61
CA VAL A 198 -3.86 3.52 10.19
C VAL A 198 -2.65 3.89 9.34
N VAL A 199 -2.38 3.10 8.30
CA VAL A 199 -1.19 3.25 7.45
C VAL A 199 -1.58 4.00 6.17
N ILE A 200 -1.31 5.31 6.14
CA ILE A 200 -1.69 6.23 5.05
C ILE A 200 -0.47 6.58 4.20
N ASP A 201 -0.66 6.68 2.87
CA ASP A 201 0.37 7.05 1.89
C ASP A 201 1.60 6.12 1.89
N PHE A 202 1.42 4.89 2.38
CA PHE A 202 2.46 3.86 2.47
C PHE A 202 1.85 2.46 2.27
N GLY A 203 2.48 1.64 1.44
CA GLY A 203 1.97 0.34 1.05
C GLY A 203 2.48 -0.79 1.93
N ILE A 204 1.60 -1.50 2.63
CA ILE A 204 1.92 -2.70 3.43
C ILE A 204 2.18 -3.97 2.58
N GLY A 205 2.64 -3.79 1.34
CA GLY A 205 2.96 -4.86 0.38
C GLY A 205 1.78 -5.48 -0.38
N TRP A 206 0.55 -5.39 0.13
CA TRP A 206 -0.67 -5.85 -0.55
C TRP A 206 -1.88 -4.89 -0.41
N ALA A 207 -1.71 -3.79 0.31
CA ALA A 207 -2.70 -2.72 0.46
C ALA A 207 -1.99 -1.38 0.74
N THR A 208 -2.59 -0.27 0.32
CA THR A 208 -2.07 1.11 0.49
C THR A 208 -3.24 2.05 0.76
N THR A 209 -3.37 2.63 1.96
CA THR A 209 -4.47 3.58 2.20
C THR A 209 -4.22 4.88 1.44
N PRO A 210 -5.18 5.37 0.62
CA PRO A 210 -5.02 6.61 -0.12
C PRO A 210 -4.67 7.81 0.77
N ALA A 211 -3.82 8.70 0.26
CA ALA A 211 -3.47 9.95 0.92
C ALA A 211 -4.69 10.88 1.13
N GLY A 212 -4.51 11.92 1.95
CA GLY A 212 -5.56 12.93 2.20
C GLY A 212 -6.52 12.61 3.34
N GLY A 213 -6.38 11.46 4.01
CA GLY A 213 -7.20 11.09 5.16
C GLY A 213 -6.99 12.02 6.37
N VAL A 214 -8.07 12.60 6.90
CA VAL A 214 -8.06 13.49 8.07
C VAL A 214 -8.46 12.70 9.32
N PHE A 215 -7.59 12.68 10.33
CA PHE A 215 -7.85 12.03 11.62
C PHE A 215 -8.71 12.91 12.54
N GLU A 216 -9.79 12.35 13.09
CA GLU A 216 -10.66 12.99 14.09
C GLU A 216 -11.08 11.95 15.15
N ASP A 217 -10.63 12.12 16.40
CA ASP A 217 -10.88 11.20 17.53
C ASP A 217 -10.61 9.71 17.20
N ASN A 218 -11.66 8.94 16.87
CA ASN A 218 -11.59 7.53 16.51
C ASN A 218 -11.90 7.25 15.03
N GLU A 219 -11.93 8.28 14.19
CA GLU A 219 -12.28 8.22 12.77
C GLU A 219 -11.16 8.78 11.87
N VAL A 220 -11.12 8.31 10.63
CA VAL A 220 -10.35 8.93 9.53
C VAL A 220 -11.31 9.20 8.38
N ARG A 221 -11.32 10.44 7.87
CA ARG A 221 -12.21 10.90 6.78
C ARG A 221 -11.45 11.17 5.50
N TRP A 222 -12.02 10.74 4.37
CA TRP A 222 -11.73 11.27 3.04
C TRP A 222 -13.01 11.88 2.49
N HIS A 223 -12.87 12.95 1.71
CA HIS A 223 -13.99 13.72 1.17
C HIS A 223 -13.69 14.10 -0.28
N PHE A 224 -14.65 13.85 -1.17
CA PHE A 224 -14.54 14.09 -2.61
C PHE A 224 -15.77 14.88 -3.09
N GLU A 225 -15.58 15.77 -4.06
CA GLU A 225 -16.61 16.68 -4.61
C GLU A 225 -16.52 16.71 -6.13
N GLU A 226 -17.67 16.66 -6.80
CA GLU A 226 -17.87 16.77 -8.26
C GLU A 226 -16.88 15.94 -9.08
N PHE A 227 -16.77 14.65 -8.75
CA PHE A 227 -15.76 13.74 -9.29
C PHE A 227 -16.35 12.53 -10.03
N GLU A 228 -15.59 12.03 -11.01
CA GLU A 228 -15.87 10.81 -11.75
C GLU A 228 -14.92 9.73 -11.24
N PRO A 229 -15.39 8.71 -10.50
CA PRO A 229 -14.51 7.75 -9.84
C PRO A 229 -13.94 6.71 -10.80
N GLY A 230 -12.62 6.67 -10.89
CA GLY A 230 -11.84 5.61 -11.53
C GLY A 230 -11.29 4.58 -10.54
N TRP A 231 -10.54 3.62 -11.08
CA TRP A 231 -9.88 2.54 -10.34
C TRP A 231 -8.89 3.05 -9.29
N ASP A 232 -8.31 4.23 -9.51
CA ASP A 232 -7.38 4.95 -8.64
C ASP A 232 -8.07 5.75 -7.52
N GLN A 233 -9.42 5.78 -7.49
CA GLN A 233 -10.21 6.25 -6.34
C GLN A 233 -10.75 5.11 -5.47
N ASN A 234 -10.52 3.84 -5.80
CA ASN A 234 -10.94 2.74 -4.93
C ASN A 234 -10.20 2.77 -3.59
N MET A 235 -10.93 2.53 -2.50
CA MET A 235 -10.43 2.70 -1.15
C MET A 235 -9.93 1.37 -0.59
N GLU A 236 -8.62 1.28 -0.37
CA GLU A 236 -8.01 0.30 0.50
C GLU A 236 -7.82 0.95 1.88
N PHE A 237 -8.10 0.25 2.98
CA PHE A 237 -7.90 0.75 4.34
C PHE A 237 -6.92 -0.17 5.08
N ALA A 238 -5.62 0.12 4.93
CA ALA A 238 -4.52 -0.62 5.52
C ALA A 238 -4.30 -0.22 6.99
N LEU A 239 -4.49 -1.17 7.91
CA LEU A 239 -4.46 -0.96 9.35
C LEU A 239 -3.47 -1.90 10.04
N VAL A 240 -3.02 -1.51 11.23
CA VAL A 240 -2.64 -2.51 12.25
C VAL A 240 -3.92 -3.27 12.65
N ALA A 241 -3.87 -4.61 12.62
CA ALA A 241 -5.04 -5.44 12.87
C ALA A 241 -5.62 -5.17 14.28
N PRO A 242 -6.96 -5.12 14.47
CA PRO A 242 -7.55 -4.70 15.75
C PRO A 242 -7.07 -5.49 16.97
N ALA A 243 -6.80 -6.79 16.82
CA ALA A 243 -6.22 -7.62 17.88
C ALA A 243 -4.76 -7.24 18.19
N ALA A 244 -3.94 -6.92 17.18
CA ALA A 244 -2.57 -6.46 17.38
C ALA A 244 -2.54 -5.07 18.05
N TRP A 245 -3.43 -4.15 17.65
CA TRP A 245 -3.55 -2.86 18.31
C TRP A 245 -4.09 -2.97 19.74
N GLN A 246 -5.02 -3.90 19.99
CA GLN A 246 -5.48 -4.16 21.35
C GLN A 246 -4.33 -4.65 22.26
N ASN A 247 -3.36 -5.40 21.75
CA ASN A 247 -2.16 -5.75 22.52
C ASN A 247 -1.38 -4.49 22.93
N VAL A 248 -1.19 -3.53 22.01
CA VAL A 248 -0.52 -2.24 22.29
C VAL A 248 -1.26 -1.47 23.38
N LEU A 249 -2.58 -1.31 23.25
CA LEU A 249 -3.40 -0.62 24.24
C LEU A 249 -3.32 -1.30 25.61
N THR A 250 -3.33 -2.63 25.65
CA THR A 250 -3.23 -3.41 26.90
C THR A 250 -1.86 -3.28 27.55
N ALA A 251 -0.78 -3.30 26.77
CA ALA A 251 0.58 -3.10 27.27
C ALA A 251 0.80 -1.66 27.77
N ARG A 252 0.29 -0.65 27.06
CA ARG A 252 0.25 0.76 27.51
C ARG A 252 -0.47 0.91 28.85
N GLU A 253 -1.66 0.31 28.99
CA GLU A 253 -2.43 0.34 30.23
C GLU A 253 -1.70 -0.38 31.39
N ASN A 254 -1.03 -1.50 31.11
CA ASN A 254 -0.26 -2.25 32.10
C ASN A 254 0.94 -1.43 32.61
N VAL A 255 1.71 -0.80 31.71
CA VAL A 255 2.82 0.10 32.06
C VAL A 255 2.34 1.32 32.84
N ALA A 256 1.20 1.92 32.48
CA ALA A 256 0.62 3.05 33.20
C ALA A 256 0.22 2.69 34.65
N LYS A 257 -0.24 1.44 34.89
CA LYS A 257 -0.54 0.91 36.23
C LYS A 257 0.71 0.49 37.00
N HIS A 258 1.74 0.00 36.30
CA HIS A 258 2.94 -0.60 36.88
C HIS A 258 4.24 0.00 36.30
N PRO A 259 4.50 1.31 36.43
CA PRO A 259 5.60 1.99 35.72
C PRO A 259 7.01 1.59 36.18
N ASN A 260 7.12 0.83 37.27
CA ASN A 260 8.37 0.26 37.79
C ASN A 260 8.51 -1.25 37.51
N ASP A 261 7.57 -1.86 36.80
CA ASP A 261 7.68 -3.25 36.35
C ASP A 261 8.39 -3.31 34.98
N GLY A 262 9.64 -3.75 34.98
CA GLY A 262 10.41 -3.90 33.73
C GLY A 262 9.81 -4.93 32.78
N GLU A 263 9.06 -5.92 33.27
CA GLU A 263 8.38 -6.90 32.41
C GLU A 263 7.27 -6.25 31.58
N ALA A 264 6.49 -5.36 32.21
CA ALA A 264 5.47 -4.56 31.52
C ALA A 264 6.08 -3.70 30.40
N TRP A 265 7.23 -3.07 30.67
CA TRP A 265 7.96 -2.28 29.68
C TRP A 265 8.53 -3.14 28.54
N GLY A 266 9.10 -4.30 28.83
CA GLY A 266 9.61 -5.23 27.82
C GLY A 266 8.50 -5.77 26.91
N ILE A 267 7.34 -6.10 27.49
CA ILE A 267 6.15 -6.51 26.73
C ILE A 267 5.69 -5.38 25.81
N LEU A 268 5.60 -4.14 26.31
CA LEU A 268 5.23 -2.97 25.49
C LEU A 268 6.20 -2.75 24.33
N ALA A 269 7.51 -2.84 24.59
CA ALA A 269 8.55 -2.74 23.57
C ALA A 269 8.40 -3.82 22.49
N LYS A 270 8.19 -5.08 22.91
CA LYS A 270 7.96 -6.20 22.00
C LYS A 270 6.71 -6.00 21.13
N THR A 271 5.61 -5.47 21.70
CA THR A 271 4.38 -5.23 20.91
C THR A 271 4.57 -4.09 19.90
N TYR A 272 5.32 -3.02 20.24
CA TYR A 272 5.68 -2.01 19.25
C TYR A 272 6.54 -2.58 18.12
N LYS A 273 7.56 -3.39 18.44
CA LYS A 273 8.36 -4.10 17.43
C LYS A 273 7.50 -4.96 16.49
N GLU A 274 6.53 -5.69 17.05
CA GLU A 274 5.61 -6.55 16.30
C GLU A 274 4.84 -5.77 15.22
N ILE A 275 4.35 -4.56 15.53
CA ILE A 275 3.58 -3.72 14.60
C ILE A 275 4.40 -2.65 13.84
N PHE A 276 5.73 -2.69 13.98
CA PHE A 276 6.68 -1.88 13.22
C PHE A 276 7.21 -2.64 11.99
N PHE A 277 7.56 -3.92 12.18
CA PHE A 277 8.04 -4.76 11.09
C PHE A 277 6.91 -5.27 10.19
N MET A 278 7.27 -5.61 8.95
CA MET A 278 6.48 -6.33 7.97
C MET A 278 7.25 -7.59 7.55
N SER A 279 6.61 -8.52 6.82
CA SER A 279 7.23 -9.82 6.49
C SER A 279 8.60 -9.75 5.78
N LYS A 280 8.93 -8.64 5.10
CA LYS A 280 10.20 -8.42 4.37
C LYS A 280 10.61 -6.93 4.31
N ALA A 281 10.22 -6.14 5.31
CA ALA A 281 10.43 -4.69 5.37
C ALA A 281 10.08 -4.18 6.79
N TYR A 282 10.17 -2.88 7.01
CA TYR A 282 9.62 -2.18 8.18
C TYR A 282 8.77 -0.99 7.69
N ARG A 283 7.98 -0.39 8.59
CA ARG A 283 7.20 0.80 8.26
C ARG A 283 8.09 2.04 8.22
N GLU A 284 8.23 2.62 7.04
CA GLU A 284 9.03 3.84 6.81
C GLU A 284 8.20 5.13 6.97
N ASP A 285 6.88 5.02 7.06
CA ASP A 285 5.96 6.13 7.30
C ASP A 285 6.11 6.74 8.71
N ALA A 286 5.51 7.92 8.92
CA ALA A 286 5.65 8.66 10.18
C ALA A 286 5.19 7.87 11.43
N GLY A 287 4.13 7.07 11.33
CA GLY A 287 3.68 6.20 12.42
C GLY A 287 4.60 5.01 12.63
N GLY A 288 5.24 4.49 11.58
CA GLY A 288 6.30 3.51 11.68
C GLY A 288 7.52 4.02 12.42
N GLN A 289 7.99 5.21 12.08
CA GLN A 289 9.11 5.89 12.75
C GLN A 289 8.82 6.15 14.23
N GLU A 290 7.59 6.57 14.56
CA GLU A 290 7.16 6.75 15.95
C GLU A 290 7.10 5.42 16.72
N LEU A 291 6.55 4.36 16.13
CA LEU A 291 6.50 3.02 16.73
C LEU A 291 7.92 2.46 16.98
N TYR A 292 8.88 2.73 16.10
CA TYR A 292 10.27 2.35 16.30
C TYR A 292 10.89 3.06 17.52
N GLN A 293 10.73 4.38 17.60
CA GLN A 293 11.23 5.18 18.71
C GLN A 293 10.59 4.76 20.05
N LEU A 294 9.27 4.56 20.08
CA LEU A 294 8.55 4.05 21.24
C LEU A 294 8.98 2.63 21.63
N SER A 295 9.39 1.80 20.67
CA SER A 295 9.96 0.48 20.93
C SER A 295 11.34 0.58 21.59
N ILE A 296 12.21 1.49 21.13
CA ILE A 296 13.53 1.74 21.75
C ILE A 296 13.35 2.23 23.19
N GLU A 297 12.54 3.26 23.42
CA GLU A 297 12.32 3.84 24.74
C GLU A 297 11.77 2.81 25.75
N ALA A 298 10.87 1.94 25.30
CA ALA A 298 10.33 0.88 26.14
C ALA A 298 11.37 -0.24 26.44
N TYR A 299 12.25 -0.58 25.50
CA TYR A 299 13.38 -1.51 25.77
C TYR A 299 14.42 -0.89 26.72
N GLU A 300 14.82 0.36 26.50
CA GLU A 300 15.74 1.08 27.40
C GLU A 300 15.16 1.18 28.82
N LYS A 301 13.86 1.48 28.93
CA LYS A 301 13.18 1.56 30.22
C LYS A 301 13.04 0.19 30.88
N CYS A 302 12.76 -0.87 30.13
CA CYS A 302 12.79 -2.26 30.59
C CYS A 302 14.16 -2.61 31.18
N LEU A 303 15.23 -2.41 30.43
CA LEU A 303 16.59 -2.76 30.82
C LEU A 303 17.12 -1.89 31.97
N SER A 304 16.64 -0.63 32.12
CA SER A 304 16.93 0.17 33.32
C SER A 304 16.35 -0.43 34.63
N LEU A 305 15.32 -1.27 34.52
CA LEU A 305 14.64 -1.94 35.63
C LEU A 305 15.07 -3.41 35.78
N LYS A 306 15.46 -4.07 34.68
CA LYS A 306 15.92 -5.47 34.62
C LYS A 306 17.27 -5.61 33.89
N PRO A 307 18.36 -4.96 34.34
CA PRO A 307 19.67 -4.91 33.63
C PRO A 307 20.47 -6.22 33.67
N GLN A 308 19.82 -7.34 33.96
CA GLN A 308 20.38 -8.69 34.06
C GLN A 308 19.44 -9.72 33.40
N ASP A 309 18.44 -9.28 32.64
CA ASP A 309 17.50 -10.16 31.94
C ASP A 309 17.95 -10.38 30.49
N ALA A 310 18.56 -11.55 30.27
CA ALA A 310 19.11 -11.92 28.97
C ALA A 310 18.07 -11.92 27.84
N GLN A 311 16.81 -12.27 28.11
CA GLN A 311 15.79 -12.31 27.07
C GLN A 311 15.34 -10.91 26.66
N TRP A 312 15.35 -9.93 27.57
CA TRP A 312 15.09 -8.54 27.22
C TRP A 312 16.26 -7.88 26.48
N HIS A 313 17.51 -8.18 26.87
CA HIS A 313 18.70 -7.75 26.10
C HIS A 313 18.68 -8.32 24.67
N ALA A 314 18.45 -9.63 24.51
CA ALA A 314 18.32 -10.25 23.18
C ALA A 314 17.12 -9.70 22.39
N GLY A 315 15.97 -9.48 23.04
CA GLY A 315 14.78 -8.92 22.42
C GLY A 315 15.00 -7.50 21.86
N PHE A 316 15.86 -6.71 22.50
CA PHE A 316 16.27 -5.38 22.04
C PHE A 316 17.32 -5.46 20.92
N ALA A 317 18.32 -6.34 21.04
CA ALA A 317 19.28 -6.60 19.97
C ALA A 317 18.59 -6.98 18.64
N ASP A 318 17.54 -7.82 18.73
CA ASP A 318 16.71 -8.24 17.60
C ASP A 318 15.94 -7.08 16.94
N LEU A 319 15.51 -6.07 17.70
CA LEU A 319 14.92 -4.83 17.15
C LEU A 319 15.95 -4.10 16.29
N LEU A 320 17.11 -3.82 16.89
CA LEU A 320 18.14 -2.94 16.34
C LEU A 320 18.82 -3.59 15.12
N ALA A 321 19.18 -4.87 15.21
CA ALA A 321 19.79 -5.61 14.10
C ALA A 321 18.82 -5.76 12.90
N SER A 322 17.54 -6.04 13.17
CA SER A 322 16.53 -6.18 12.12
C SER A 322 16.25 -4.86 11.42
N HIS A 323 16.17 -3.74 12.15
CA HIS A 323 16.01 -2.42 11.54
C HIS A 323 17.26 -2.06 10.72
N ALA A 324 18.46 -2.19 11.31
CA ALA A 324 19.70 -1.84 10.63
C ALA A 324 19.93 -2.64 9.33
N MET A 325 19.56 -3.93 9.30
CA MET A 325 19.62 -4.78 8.11
C MET A 325 18.82 -4.21 6.93
N TRP A 326 17.61 -3.72 7.18
CA TRP A 326 16.75 -3.17 6.13
C TRP A 326 17.05 -1.70 5.84
N ARG A 327 17.52 -0.93 6.84
CA ARG A 327 17.67 0.53 6.77
C ARG A 327 18.98 1.00 6.14
N PHE A 328 20.07 0.24 6.25
CA PHE A 328 21.41 0.71 5.86
C PHE A 328 22.10 -0.20 4.83
N THR A 329 22.82 0.41 3.88
CA THR A 329 23.68 -0.33 2.94
C THR A 329 25.02 -0.70 3.56
N GLU A 330 25.58 0.19 4.39
CA GLU A 330 26.89 0.08 5.03
C GLU A 330 26.72 -0.29 6.51
N ILE A 331 26.08 -1.44 6.74
CA ILE A 331 25.61 -1.88 8.06
C ILE A 331 26.78 -2.02 9.06
N ASN A 332 27.96 -2.41 8.58
CA ASN A 332 29.19 -2.55 9.36
C ASN A 332 29.83 -1.22 9.82
N GLU A 333 29.28 -0.06 9.46
CA GLU A 333 29.75 1.25 9.94
C GLU A 333 28.69 1.96 10.81
N ASN A 334 27.56 1.30 11.09
CA ASN A 334 26.41 1.93 11.72
C ASN A 334 26.37 1.73 13.26
N PRO A 335 26.27 2.81 14.07
CA PRO A 335 26.22 2.69 15.54
C PRO A 335 25.08 1.83 16.09
N GLU A 336 23.92 1.79 15.41
CA GLU A 336 22.78 0.96 15.80
C GLU A 336 23.10 -0.54 15.69
N THR A 337 23.92 -0.91 14.70
CA THR A 337 24.39 -2.29 14.51
C THR A 337 25.36 -2.69 15.62
N TYR A 338 26.31 -1.81 15.98
CA TYR A 338 27.21 -2.08 17.11
C TYR A 338 26.44 -2.20 18.42
N ARG A 339 25.45 -1.32 18.66
CA ARG A 339 24.55 -1.45 19.82
C ARG A 339 23.79 -2.78 19.84
N ALA A 340 23.27 -3.23 18.69
CA ALA A 340 22.62 -4.54 18.59
C ALA A 340 23.55 -5.69 18.99
N LEU A 341 24.83 -5.62 18.58
CA LEU A 341 25.84 -6.60 18.92
C LEU A 341 26.24 -6.54 20.40
N GLU A 342 26.31 -5.36 21.02
CA GLU A 342 26.56 -5.17 22.45
C GLU A 342 25.44 -5.76 23.32
N GLU A 343 24.17 -5.53 22.92
CA GLU A 343 22.99 -6.06 23.63
C GLU A 343 22.93 -7.60 23.54
N ILE A 344 23.16 -8.21 22.36
CA ILE A 344 23.18 -9.68 22.24
C ILE A 344 24.42 -10.30 22.91
N ASN A 345 25.57 -9.62 22.92
CA ASN A 345 26.72 -10.05 23.73
C ASN A 345 26.35 -10.13 25.21
N THR A 346 25.70 -9.08 25.73
CA THR A 346 25.26 -9.00 27.13
C THR A 346 24.27 -10.13 27.45
N ALA A 347 23.32 -10.41 26.56
CA ALA A 347 22.40 -11.54 26.69
C ALA A 347 23.13 -12.90 26.72
N LEU A 348 24.12 -13.09 25.84
CA LEU A 348 24.93 -14.31 25.75
C LEU A 348 25.86 -14.52 26.96
N GLU A 349 26.37 -13.45 27.56
CA GLU A 349 27.13 -13.52 28.82
C GLU A 349 26.22 -13.89 30.01
N LEU A 350 25.01 -13.31 30.08
CA LEU A 350 24.02 -13.58 31.12
C LEU A 350 23.42 -14.99 31.04
N ALA A 351 23.11 -15.47 29.82
CA ALA A 351 22.43 -16.75 29.62
C ALA A 351 22.88 -17.51 28.34
N PRO A 352 24.14 -17.99 28.26
CA PRO A 352 24.73 -18.60 27.04
C PRO A 352 24.06 -19.89 26.55
N ASN A 353 23.16 -20.46 27.34
CA ASN A 353 22.42 -21.69 27.06
C ASN A 353 20.90 -21.46 26.95
N ASP A 354 20.40 -20.23 27.05
CA ASP A 354 18.98 -19.93 26.88
C ASP A 354 18.59 -20.10 25.39
N PRO A 355 17.51 -20.84 25.06
CA PRO A 355 17.17 -21.15 23.68
C PRO A 355 16.74 -19.90 22.89
N VAL A 356 16.09 -18.91 23.52
CA VAL A 356 15.60 -17.70 22.85
C VAL A 356 16.77 -16.75 22.57
N VAL A 357 17.67 -16.57 23.53
CA VAL A 357 18.91 -15.78 23.36
C VAL A 357 19.75 -16.36 22.22
N ARG A 358 19.90 -17.69 22.17
CA ARG A 358 20.67 -18.38 21.12
C ARG A 358 20.01 -18.34 19.76
N GLU A 359 18.68 -18.47 19.68
CA GLU A 359 17.92 -18.34 18.43
C GLU A 359 18.07 -16.91 17.86
N ILE A 360 17.94 -15.89 18.70
CA ILE A 360 18.17 -14.49 18.30
C ILE A 360 19.62 -14.28 17.86
N ALA A 361 20.63 -14.78 18.59
CA ALA A 361 22.03 -14.65 18.19
C ALA A 361 22.33 -15.29 16.82
N LEU A 362 21.71 -16.45 16.52
CA LEU A 362 21.81 -17.09 15.20
C LEU A 362 21.10 -16.30 14.10
N ASN A 363 19.93 -15.72 14.39
CA ASN A 363 19.22 -14.86 13.45
C ASN A 363 20.02 -13.58 13.15
N ILE A 364 20.55 -12.90 14.17
CA ILE A 364 21.40 -11.72 14.03
C ILE A 364 22.67 -12.05 13.24
N GLY A 365 23.37 -13.15 13.56
CA GLY A 365 24.55 -13.58 12.78
C GLY A 365 24.24 -13.96 11.33
N GLY A 366 23.01 -14.41 11.04
CA GLY A 366 22.51 -14.67 9.69
C GLY A 366 22.15 -13.41 8.89
N MET A 367 21.60 -12.39 9.54
CA MET A 367 21.34 -11.07 8.94
C MET A 367 22.62 -10.28 8.73
N LEU A 368 23.50 -10.30 9.73
CA LEU A 368 24.75 -9.55 9.82
C LEU A 368 25.94 -10.51 9.62
N SER A 369 26.06 -11.06 8.42
CA SER A 369 27.03 -12.11 8.08
C SER A 369 28.46 -11.81 8.55
N GLY A 370 28.98 -12.61 9.48
CA GLY A 370 30.34 -12.48 10.04
C GLY A 370 30.48 -11.54 11.24
N SER A 371 29.36 -11.01 11.76
CA SER A 371 29.34 -10.26 13.04
C SER A 371 29.33 -11.16 14.26
N ILE A 372 28.76 -12.37 14.14
CA ILE A 372 28.63 -13.40 15.16
C ILE A 372 29.02 -14.75 14.54
N GLU A 373 29.86 -15.53 15.23
CA GLU A 373 30.27 -16.88 14.83
C GLU A 373 29.98 -17.87 15.99
N GLU A 374 29.44 -19.07 15.69
CA GLU A 374 29.29 -20.12 16.70
C GLU A 374 30.41 -21.18 16.58
N SER A 375 31.14 -21.39 17.67
CA SER A 375 32.22 -22.37 17.78
C SER A 375 32.14 -23.15 19.09
N GLY A 376 32.13 -24.48 19.02
CA GLY A 376 32.12 -25.34 20.21
C GLY A 376 30.91 -25.17 21.14
N GLY A 377 29.78 -24.66 20.63
CA GLY A 377 28.58 -24.33 21.42
C GLY A 377 28.59 -22.93 22.06
N ARG A 378 29.65 -22.15 21.84
CA ARG A 378 29.80 -20.75 22.27
C ARG A 378 29.65 -19.82 21.08
N PHE A 379 29.23 -18.59 21.34
CA PHE A 379 29.24 -17.52 20.37
C PHE A 379 30.45 -16.61 20.61
N GLU A 380 31.10 -16.21 19.52
CA GLU A 380 32.11 -15.16 19.48
C GLU A 380 31.58 -14.04 18.58
N ILE A 381 31.91 -12.78 18.88
CA ILE A 381 31.36 -11.61 18.17
C ILE A 381 32.54 -10.78 17.61
N PRO A 382 33.06 -11.14 16.41
CA PRO A 382 34.28 -10.53 15.88
C PRO A 382 34.20 -9.02 15.71
N TRP A 383 33.04 -8.44 15.41
CA TRP A 383 32.93 -6.99 15.18
C TRP A 383 33.10 -6.15 16.45
N LEU A 384 32.86 -6.71 17.65
CA LEU A 384 33.14 -6.03 18.92
C LEU A 384 34.60 -6.17 19.39
N THR A 385 35.38 -7.07 18.76
CA THR A 385 36.70 -7.49 19.24
C THR A 385 37.83 -7.23 18.23
N GLN A 386 37.49 -6.98 16.97
CA GLN A 386 38.43 -6.51 15.95
C GLN A 386 38.79 -5.04 16.20
N THR A 387 40.05 -4.79 16.58
CA THR A 387 40.69 -3.48 16.34
C THR A 387 40.51 -3.14 14.86
N PRO A 388 40.02 -1.94 14.48
CA PRO A 388 39.79 -1.60 13.08
C PRO A 388 41.08 -1.79 12.28
N THR A 389 41.02 -2.67 11.27
CA THR A 389 42.16 -2.93 10.40
C THR A 389 42.54 -1.60 9.75
N PRO A 390 43.78 -1.10 9.92
CA PRO A 390 44.19 0.12 9.27
C PRO A 390 43.99 -0.04 7.76
N TRP A 391 43.19 0.84 7.16
CA TRP A 391 43.02 0.90 5.71
C TRP A 391 44.41 0.79 5.07
N GLN A 392 44.57 -0.14 4.13
CA GLN A 392 45.79 -0.17 3.33
C GLN A 392 45.80 1.11 2.49
N SER A 393 46.48 2.13 3.02
CA SER A 393 46.82 3.34 2.30
C SER A 393 47.47 2.90 1.00
N LEU A 394 46.81 3.18 -0.13
CA LEU A 394 47.34 2.87 -1.45
C LEU A 394 48.76 3.43 -1.53
N THR A 395 49.76 2.53 -1.51
CA THR A 395 51.17 2.92 -1.48
C THR A 395 51.41 3.88 -2.63
N PRO A 396 51.82 5.14 -2.37
CA PRO A 396 52.06 6.09 -3.44
C PRO A 396 53.03 5.48 -4.44
N ALA A 397 52.64 5.49 -5.72
CA ALA A 397 53.50 4.98 -6.77
C ALA A 397 54.85 5.71 -6.70
N ALA A 398 55.94 4.96 -6.89
CA ALA A 398 57.30 5.50 -6.77
C ALA A 398 57.46 6.75 -7.65
N PRO A 399 58.19 7.78 -7.19
CA PRO A 399 58.35 9.01 -7.95
C PRO A 399 58.98 8.70 -9.31
N VAL A 400 58.40 9.26 -10.37
CA VAL A 400 58.96 9.23 -11.71
C VAL A 400 59.95 10.39 -11.84
N ASP A 401 61.14 10.12 -12.36
CA ASP A 401 62.24 11.09 -12.45
C ASP A 401 61.91 12.35 -13.29
N GLU A 402 62.67 13.41 -13.04
CA GLU A 402 62.44 14.76 -13.54
C GLU A 402 62.46 14.90 -15.07
N ALA A 403 61.56 15.74 -15.60
CA ALA A 403 61.63 16.27 -16.96
C ALA A 403 61.99 17.77 -16.94
N THR A 404 63.03 18.14 -17.69
CA THR A 404 63.74 19.42 -17.56
C THR A 404 63.01 20.64 -18.15
N ALA A 405 62.56 21.54 -17.27
CA ALA A 405 62.61 23.02 -17.34
C ALA A 405 62.20 23.80 -18.65
N THR A 406 61.01 24.44 -18.58
CA THR A 406 60.71 25.91 -18.81
C THR A 406 61.13 26.63 -20.13
N PRO A 407 60.70 27.90 -20.44
CA PRO A 407 59.85 28.90 -19.75
C PRO A 407 58.60 29.39 -20.60
N PRO A 408 58.09 30.67 -20.62
CA PRO A 408 56.68 31.02 -20.31
C PRO A 408 55.95 31.80 -21.48
N ALA A 409 54.86 32.60 -21.38
CA ALA A 409 54.12 33.25 -20.26
C ALA A 409 52.70 33.79 -20.63
N THR A 410 51.84 33.99 -19.61
CA THR A 410 51.03 35.21 -19.24
C THR A 410 50.34 36.10 -20.32
N PRO A 411 49.10 36.64 -20.13
CA PRO A 411 47.86 36.13 -19.48
C PRO A 411 46.56 36.49 -20.27
N ALA A 412 45.33 36.28 -19.71
CA ALA A 412 44.30 37.33 -19.47
C ALA A 412 42.82 36.86 -19.31
N ALA A 413 42.15 37.47 -18.31
CA ALA A 413 40.76 37.96 -18.24
C ALA A 413 39.51 37.06 -18.51
N THR A 414 38.62 37.07 -17.51
CA THR A 414 37.20 36.66 -17.49
C THR A 414 36.29 37.60 -18.30
N ALA A 415 35.20 37.08 -18.90
CA ALA A 415 33.97 37.84 -19.17
C ALA A 415 32.72 36.93 -19.23
N THR A 416 31.62 37.41 -18.64
CA THR A 416 30.24 36.86 -18.79
C THR A 416 29.54 37.57 -19.95
N SER A 417 28.57 36.94 -20.61
CA SER A 417 27.65 37.62 -21.55
C SER A 417 26.20 37.16 -21.39
N GLU A 418 25.27 38.09 -21.58
CA GLU A 418 23.82 37.93 -21.45
C GLU A 418 23.12 37.67 -22.80
N SER A 419 21.79 37.52 -22.74
CA SER A 419 20.88 37.42 -23.89
C SER A 419 20.63 38.76 -24.58
N GLN A 420 20.56 38.76 -25.92
CA GLN A 420 19.66 39.64 -26.67
C GLN A 420 19.28 39.03 -28.04
N ALA A 421 18.28 39.59 -28.72
CA ALA A 421 17.44 38.85 -29.67
C ALA A 421 17.20 39.55 -31.03
N ALA A 422 16.92 38.70 -32.05
CA ALA A 422 16.25 38.99 -33.33
C ALA A 422 16.98 39.95 -34.31
N PRO A 423 16.67 39.89 -35.62
CA PRO A 423 15.40 40.41 -36.14
C PRO A 423 14.63 39.50 -37.12
N ILE A 424 13.49 40.03 -37.56
CA ILE A 424 12.41 39.45 -38.39
C ILE A 424 12.78 39.38 -39.88
N GLU A 425 12.21 38.42 -40.62
CA GLU A 425 11.75 38.64 -42.00
C GLU A 425 10.43 37.89 -42.26
N THR A 426 9.70 38.24 -43.33
CA THR A 426 8.25 37.99 -43.49
C THR A 426 7.92 37.41 -44.87
N ASP A 427 7.00 36.43 -44.96
CA ASP A 427 6.03 36.34 -46.06
C ASP A 427 4.94 35.25 -45.86
N ALA A 428 3.87 35.32 -46.64
CA ALA A 428 2.68 34.44 -46.67
C ALA A 428 1.86 34.70 -47.97
N PRO A 429 0.72 34.03 -48.24
CA PRO A 429 0.32 32.62 -48.09
C PRO A 429 -0.16 32.00 -49.45
N GLU A 430 -0.50 30.70 -49.54
CA GLU A 430 -1.63 30.25 -50.42
C GLU A 430 -2.18 28.81 -50.22
N ASP A 431 -3.26 28.53 -50.96
CA ASP A 431 -4.34 27.53 -50.98
C ASP A 431 -4.16 26.00 -50.71
N LYS A 432 -5.20 25.42 -50.04
CA LYS A 432 -6.13 24.29 -50.41
C LYS A 432 -5.65 23.00 -51.15
N PRO A 433 -6.46 21.90 -51.19
CA PRO A 433 -7.52 21.40 -50.29
C PRO A 433 -7.46 19.88 -49.97
N THR A 434 -8.41 19.39 -49.18
CA THR A 434 -8.69 17.97 -48.83
C THR A 434 -9.16 17.10 -50.01
N PRO A 435 -8.92 15.77 -49.96
CA PRO A 435 -9.98 14.81 -50.31
C PRO A 435 -10.16 13.64 -49.31
N THR A 436 -11.38 13.08 -49.31
CA THR A 436 -11.88 11.98 -48.43
C THR A 436 -11.50 10.58 -48.93
N PRO A 437 -11.37 9.57 -48.05
CA PRO A 437 -11.44 8.15 -48.42
C PRO A 437 -12.78 7.49 -48.01
N GLU A 438 -13.31 6.59 -48.86
CA GLU A 438 -14.52 5.81 -48.60
C GLU A 438 -14.26 4.48 -47.87
N ARG A 439 -15.32 3.82 -47.41
CA ARG A 439 -15.27 2.50 -46.76
C ARG A 439 -14.92 1.38 -47.74
N SER A 440 -14.09 0.42 -47.29
CA SER A 440 -14.30 -1.00 -47.62
C SER A 440 -13.70 -1.94 -46.57
N SER A 441 -14.31 -3.11 -46.44
CA SER A 441 -13.91 -4.27 -45.63
C SER A 441 -14.43 -5.52 -46.39
N PRO A 442 -14.21 -6.77 -45.93
CA PRO A 442 -13.21 -7.29 -44.97
C PRO A 442 -12.35 -8.41 -45.63
N LEU A 443 -11.53 -9.14 -44.86
CA LEU A 443 -11.29 -10.59 -45.10
C LEU A 443 -10.64 -11.31 -43.92
N CYS A 444 -10.77 -12.64 -43.90
CA CYS A 444 -10.51 -13.54 -42.77
C CYS A 444 -9.02 -13.83 -42.51
N GLY A 445 -8.70 -14.31 -41.30
CA GLY A 445 -7.37 -14.86 -40.97
C GLY A 445 -7.29 -15.51 -39.58
N SER A 446 -7.59 -16.80 -39.47
CA SER A 446 -7.56 -17.56 -38.21
C SER A 446 -6.27 -18.36 -38.02
N ALA A 447 -5.60 -18.20 -36.88
CA ALA A 447 -4.59 -19.15 -36.38
C ALA A 447 -4.53 -19.07 -34.84
N ALA A 448 -4.36 -20.22 -34.18
CA ALA A 448 -4.28 -20.33 -32.73
C ALA A 448 -2.98 -21.05 -32.31
N PHE A 449 -2.40 -20.65 -31.18
CA PHE A 449 -1.36 -21.42 -30.48
C PHE A 449 -1.51 -21.26 -28.96
N LEU A 450 -1.29 -22.36 -28.25
CA LEU A 450 -1.22 -22.44 -26.78
C LEU A 450 0.23 -22.72 -26.33
N PRO A 451 0.58 -22.46 -25.06
CA PRO A 451 1.97 -22.25 -24.64
C PRO A 451 2.74 -23.54 -24.32
N LEU A 452 4.08 -23.40 -24.28
CA LEU A 452 4.99 -24.38 -23.68
C LEU A 452 5.61 -23.79 -22.41
N ALA A 453 5.60 -24.59 -21.35
CA ALA A 453 6.27 -24.30 -20.07
C ALA A 453 7.49 -25.22 -19.88
N ALA A 454 8.20 -25.00 -18.77
CA ALA A 454 9.29 -25.84 -18.23
C ALA A 454 10.61 -25.89 -19.03
N VAL A 455 11.51 -24.95 -18.72
CA VAL A 455 12.95 -25.25 -18.56
C VAL A 455 13.44 -24.69 -17.22
N PHE A 456 13.29 -25.50 -16.17
CA PHE A 456 14.16 -25.45 -15.00
C PHE A 456 15.05 -26.71 -15.03
N TRP A 457 16.10 -26.74 -14.19
CA TRP A 457 16.90 -27.94 -13.90
C TRP A 457 17.90 -28.41 -14.98
N PHE A 458 18.96 -27.63 -15.24
CA PHE A 458 20.33 -28.18 -15.50
C PHE A 458 21.42 -27.08 -15.51
N ALA A 459 22.01 -26.74 -14.35
CA ALA A 459 23.30 -26.03 -14.25
C ALA A 459 23.85 -25.96 -12.80
N ARG A 460 24.27 -27.09 -12.20
CA ARG A 460 25.13 -27.06 -10.99
C ARG A 460 26.41 -27.85 -11.27
N ARG A 461 27.57 -27.28 -10.88
CA ARG A 461 28.96 -27.76 -11.08
C ARG A 461 29.58 -27.51 -12.47
N ARG A 462 30.57 -26.60 -12.54
CA ARG A 462 31.99 -26.98 -12.62
C ARG A 462 32.95 -25.76 -12.62
N LYS A 463 33.82 -25.71 -11.59
CA LYS A 463 35.14 -25.05 -11.56
C LYS A 463 35.15 -23.51 -11.69
N ALA A 464 36.20 -22.81 -11.24
CA ALA A 464 37.37 -23.29 -10.47
C ALA A 464 37.11 -23.24 -8.96
#